data_AF-A0A3C0XNN6-F1
#
_entry.id   AF-A0A3C0XNN6-F1
#
_cell.length_a   1.000
_cell.length_b   1.000
_cell.length_c   1.000
_cell.angle_alpha   90.00
_cell.angle_beta   90.00
_cell.angle_gamma   90.00
#
_symmetry.space_group_name_H-M   'P 1'
#
loop_
_entity.id
_entity.type
_entity.pdbx_description
1 polymer ?
#
loop_
_entity_poly.entity_id
_entity_poly.type
_entity_poly.pdbx_seq_one_letter_code
_entity_poly.pdbx_strand_id
1 'polypeptide(L)'
;AERLIECLAAAQAAGGDRRGQQSASLLVVEKDAGYANLSDLVVDLRVDDHEHPIVELRRIFALHNELFGITPPEDWVAVDEGLASELRERLGTLGYDGELGKAFNDWAGTANLEERVDGLERIDPVVLGALRQQSG
;
A
#
# COMPACT_ATOMS: atom_id res chain seq x y z
N ALA A 1 -10.82 2.03 -7.22
CA ALA A 1 -10.52 0.58 -7.24
C ALA A 1 -11.25 -0.18 -6.12
N GLU A 2 -11.08 0.20 -4.85
CA GLU A 2 -11.67 -0.49 -3.69
C GLU A 2 -13.18 -0.75 -3.82
N ARG A 3 -13.96 0.28 -4.19
CA ARG A 3 -15.41 0.15 -4.43
C ARG A 3 -15.78 -0.95 -5.43
N LEU A 4 -14.93 -1.23 -6.44
CA LEU A 4 -15.18 -2.31 -7.40
C LEU A 4 -15.01 -3.69 -6.75
N ILE A 5 -14.00 -3.85 -5.90
CA ILE A 5 -13.77 -5.08 -5.13
C ILE A 5 -14.89 -5.29 -4.11
N GLU A 6 -15.36 -4.22 -3.46
CA GLU A 6 -16.53 -4.27 -2.56
C GLU A 6 -17.80 -4.69 -3.30
N CYS A 7 -18.04 -4.15 -4.51
CA CYS A 7 -19.14 -4.57 -5.36
C CYS A 7 -19.06 -6.07 -5.71
N LEU A 8 -17.88 -6.59 -6.07
CA LEU A 8 -17.68 -8.02 -6.32
C LEU A 8 -18.03 -8.86 -5.09
N ALA A 9 -17.54 -8.46 -3.91
CA ALA A 9 -17.83 -9.16 -2.66
C ALA A 9 -19.32 -9.14 -2.31
N ALA A 10 -19.99 -8.00 -2.48
CA ALA A 10 -21.41 -7.86 -2.25
C ALA A 10 -22.24 -8.72 -3.22
N ALA A 11 -21.87 -8.77 -4.51
CA ALA A 11 -22.51 -9.62 -5.50
C ALA A 11 -22.35 -11.11 -5.19
N GLN A 12 -21.15 -11.53 -4.75
CA GLN A 12 -20.91 -12.90 -4.31
C GLN A 12 -21.77 -13.26 -3.09
N ALA A 13 -21.89 -12.35 -2.11
CA ALA A 13 -22.75 -12.54 -0.93
C ALA A 13 -24.24 -12.60 -1.27
N ALA A 14 -24.67 -11.91 -2.34
CA ALA A 14 -26.06 -11.90 -2.82
C ALA A 14 -26.46 -13.17 -3.59
N GLY A 15 -25.58 -14.18 -3.68
CA GLY A 15 -25.86 -15.47 -4.29
C GLY A 15 -24.82 -15.90 -5.33
N GLY A 16 -23.99 -14.97 -5.81
CA GLY A 16 -22.87 -15.25 -6.72
C GLY A 16 -23.25 -15.95 -8.01
N ASP A 17 -22.24 -16.45 -8.73
CA ASP A 17 -22.47 -17.40 -9.82
C ASP A 17 -22.85 -18.77 -9.25
N ARG A 18 -23.86 -19.43 -9.85
CA ARG A 18 -24.33 -20.75 -9.41
C ARG A 18 -23.25 -21.83 -9.45
N ARG A 19 -22.19 -21.64 -10.24
CA ARG A 19 -21.05 -22.56 -10.36
C ARG A 19 -20.01 -22.34 -9.26
N GLY A 20 -20.14 -21.29 -8.46
CA GLY A 20 -19.12 -20.83 -7.51
C GLY A 20 -18.17 -19.82 -8.14
N GLN A 21 -17.07 -19.54 -7.43
CA GLN A 21 -16.00 -18.63 -7.87
C GLN A 21 -14.71 -19.44 -8.06
N GLN A 22 -13.90 -19.07 -9.06
CA GLN A 22 -12.55 -19.61 -9.27
C GLN A 22 -11.53 -18.50 -9.52
N SER A 23 -11.95 -17.39 -10.13
CA SER A 23 -11.06 -16.28 -10.46
C SER A 23 -11.71 -14.93 -10.19
N ALA A 24 -10.87 -13.91 -10.08
CA ALA A 24 -11.28 -12.51 -9.97
C ALA A 24 -10.16 -11.63 -10.53
N SER A 25 -10.54 -10.53 -11.18
CA SER A 25 -9.57 -9.57 -11.73
C SER A 25 -10.07 -8.14 -11.57
N LEU A 26 -9.14 -7.20 -11.47
CA LEU A 26 -9.38 -5.78 -11.45
C LEU A 26 -8.47 -5.09 -12.47
N LEU A 27 -9.08 -4.44 -13.45
CA LEU A 27 -8.41 -3.57 -14.41
C LEU A 27 -8.99 -2.16 -14.28
N VAL A 28 -8.12 -1.19 -13.98
CA VAL A 28 -8.45 0.23 -13.92
C VAL A 28 -7.49 0.97 -14.82
N VAL A 29 -8.04 1.73 -15.76
CA VAL A 29 -7.28 2.55 -16.70
C VAL A 29 -7.65 4.01 -16.55
N GLU A 30 -6.65 4.87 -16.64
CA GLU A 30 -6.81 6.32 -16.68
C GLU A 30 -5.66 6.87 -17.53
N LYS A 31 -5.99 7.86 -18.36
CA LYS A 31 -5.02 8.43 -19.29
C LYS A 31 -3.81 8.98 -18.54
N ASP A 32 -2.61 8.59 -18.97
CA ASP A 32 -1.33 9.05 -18.41
C ASP A 32 -1.15 8.76 -16.90
N ALA A 33 -1.91 7.82 -16.32
CA ALA A 33 -1.94 7.56 -14.88
C ALA A 33 -1.17 6.30 -14.44
N GLY A 34 -0.48 5.64 -15.38
CA GLY A 34 0.36 4.50 -15.08
C GLY A 34 1.68 4.91 -14.44
N TYR A 35 2.43 3.91 -13.98
CA TYR A 35 3.72 4.13 -13.32
C TYR A 35 4.65 5.04 -14.14
N ALA A 36 5.19 6.08 -13.49
CA ALA A 36 6.00 7.13 -14.11
C ALA A 36 5.37 7.81 -15.35
N ASN A 37 4.04 7.81 -15.46
CA ASN A 37 3.24 8.29 -16.60
C ASN A 37 3.62 7.59 -17.93
N LEU A 38 4.08 6.34 -17.87
CA LEU A 38 4.52 5.56 -19.03
C LEU A 38 3.41 4.66 -19.62
N SER A 39 2.22 4.62 -19.02
CA SER A 39 1.07 3.87 -19.51
C SER A 39 -0.25 4.45 -18.98
N ASP A 40 -1.38 3.90 -19.43
CA ASP A 40 -2.72 4.23 -18.92
C ASP A 40 -3.18 3.27 -17.80
N LEU A 41 -2.31 2.35 -17.33
CA LEU A 41 -2.68 1.30 -16.38
C LEU A 41 -2.52 1.78 -14.93
N VAL A 42 -3.64 2.01 -14.24
CA VAL A 42 -3.65 2.36 -12.81
C VAL A 42 -3.57 1.11 -11.94
N VAL A 43 -4.33 0.08 -12.29
CA VAL A 43 -4.34 -1.22 -11.60
C VAL A 43 -4.59 -2.32 -12.62
N ASP A 44 -3.76 -3.35 -12.64
CA ASP A 44 -4.04 -4.62 -13.34
C ASP A 44 -3.67 -5.78 -12.42
N LEU A 45 -4.67 -6.35 -11.74
CA LEU A 45 -4.50 -7.42 -10.77
C LEU A 45 -5.40 -8.59 -11.12
N ARG A 46 -4.85 -9.80 -11.01
CA ARG A 46 -5.52 -11.03 -11.39
C ARG A 46 -5.28 -12.11 -10.34
N VAL A 47 -6.35 -12.82 -9.99
CA VAL A 47 -6.33 -14.09 -9.30
C VAL A 47 -6.95 -15.10 -10.26
N ASP A 48 -6.11 -15.87 -10.94
CA ASP A 48 -6.54 -16.75 -12.02
C ASP A 48 -7.13 -18.08 -11.51
N ASP A 49 -6.71 -18.56 -10.34
CA ASP A 49 -7.26 -19.74 -9.67
C ASP A 49 -7.10 -19.62 -8.14
N HIS A 50 -8.22 -19.59 -7.42
CA HIS A 50 -8.27 -19.64 -5.96
C HIS A 50 -9.67 -20.09 -5.50
N GLU A 51 -9.80 -20.67 -4.30
CA GLU A 51 -11.11 -21.01 -3.70
C GLU A 51 -11.89 -19.74 -3.30
N HIS A 52 -11.15 -18.69 -2.95
CA HIS A 52 -11.67 -17.39 -2.50
C HIS A 52 -11.03 -16.25 -3.28
N PRO A 53 -11.21 -16.16 -4.62
CA PRO A 53 -10.48 -15.24 -5.49
C PRO A 53 -10.77 -13.78 -5.19
N ILE A 54 -11.98 -13.42 -4.72
CA ILE A 54 -12.30 -12.03 -4.36
C ILE A 54 -11.57 -11.61 -3.06
N VAL A 55 -11.43 -12.52 -2.10
CA VAL A 55 -10.67 -12.28 -0.88
C VAL A 55 -9.19 -12.09 -1.22
N GLU A 56 -8.66 -12.95 -2.09
CA GLU A 56 -7.27 -12.86 -2.52
C GLU A 56 -7.01 -11.62 -3.38
N LEU A 57 -7.95 -11.24 -4.26
CA LEU A 57 -7.89 -10.00 -5.03
C LEU A 57 -7.81 -8.78 -4.11
N ARG A 58 -8.58 -8.78 -3.00
CA ARG A 58 -8.49 -7.72 -1.98
C ARG A 58 -7.12 -7.69 -1.31
N ARG A 59 -6.54 -8.85 -0.98
CA ARG A 59 -5.21 -8.95 -0.36
C ARG A 59 -4.13 -8.37 -1.27
N ILE A 60 -4.08 -8.79 -2.54
CA ILE A 60 -3.08 -8.28 -3.49
C ILE A 60 -3.34 -6.82 -3.86
N PHE A 61 -4.60 -6.36 -3.85
CA PHE A 61 -4.93 -4.95 -4.02
C PHE A 61 -4.41 -4.10 -2.85
N ALA A 62 -4.51 -4.59 -1.60
CA ALA A 62 -3.94 -3.90 -0.46
C ALA A 62 -2.42 -3.73 -0.59
N LEU A 63 -1.70 -4.78 -1.01
CA LEU A 63 -0.25 -4.72 -1.28
C LEU A 63 0.08 -3.75 -2.42
N HIS A 64 -0.68 -3.80 -3.52
CA HIS A 64 -0.52 -2.84 -4.62
C HIS A 64 -0.74 -1.41 -4.13
N ASN A 65 -1.80 -1.17 -3.35
CA ASN A 65 -2.10 0.14 -2.82
C ASN A 65 -1.04 0.60 -1.81
N GLU A 66 -0.45 -0.29 -1.02
CA GLU A 66 0.66 0.02 -0.13
C GLU A 66 1.89 0.49 -0.90
N LEU A 67 2.25 -0.16 -2.01
CA LEU A 67 3.44 0.19 -2.78
C LEU A 67 3.24 1.38 -3.73
N PHE A 68 2.08 1.46 -4.39
CA PHE A 68 1.87 2.38 -5.53
C PHE A 68 0.72 3.37 -5.34
N GLY A 69 -0.05 3.25 -4.26
CA GLY A 69 -1.12 4.21 -3.96
C GLY A 69 -0.57 5.61 -3.67
N ILE A 70 -1.45 6.61 -3.76
CA ILE A 70 -1.10 8.00 -3.43
C ILE A 70 -1.88 8.40 -2.19
N THR A 71 -1.17 8.79 -1.13
CA THR A 71 -1.78 9.39 0.06
C THR A 71 -1.86 10.90 -0.15
N PRO A 72 -3.05 11.52 -0.10
CA PRO A 72 -3.20 12.98 -0.23
C PRO A 72 -2.31 13.71 0.79
N PRO A 73 -1.58 14.77 0.41
CA PRO A 73 -0.68 15.47 1.33
C PRO A 73 -1.35 15.97 2.60
N GLU A 74 -2.65 16.28 2.59
CA GLU A 74 -3.42 16.65 3.77
C GLU A 74 -3.50 15.54 4.83
N ASP A 75 -3.41 14.27 4.42
CA ASP A 75 -3.49 13.10 5.30
C ASP A 75 -2.13 12.71 5.90
N TRP A 76 -1.04 13.36 5.48
CA TRP A 76 0.30 13.08 6.00
C TRP A 76 0.44 13.53 7.46
N VAL A 77 1.14 12.75 8.26
CA VAL A 77 1.28 13.02 9.70
C VAL A 77 2.51 13.89 9.94
N ALA A 78 2.35 15.00 10.67
CA ALA A 78 3.48 15.84 11.06
C ALA A 78 4.39 15.12 12.06
N VAL A 79 5.70 15.24 11.86
CA VAL A 79 6.70 14.63 12.75
C VAL A 79 7.04 15.60 13.86
N ASP A 80 6.38 15.43 15.00
CA ASP A 80 6.77 16.08 16.25
C ASP A 80 7.92 15.32 16.94
N GLU A 81 8.37 15.83 18.09
CA GLU A 81 9.46 15.21 18.85
C GLU A 81 9.11 13.78 19.35
N GLY A 82 7.84 13.53 19.63
CA GLY A 82 7.34 12.22 20.05
C GLY A 82 7.44 11.21 18.93
N LEU A 83 6.91 11.55 17.75
CA LEU A 83 6.97 10.71 16.57
C LEU A 83 8.42 10.53 16.10
N ALA A 84 9.25 11.58 16.13
CA ALA A 84 10.68 11.45 15.80
C ALA A 84 11.40 10.46 16.74
N SER A 85 11.01 10.40 18.02
CA SER A 85 11.57 9.45 18.98
C SER A 85 11.10 8.02 18.69
N GLU A 86 9.81 7.84 18.37
CA GLU A 86 9.27 6.56 17.91
C GLU A 86 10.00 6.04 16.66
N LEU A 87 10.18 6.90 15.65
CA LEU A 87 10.87 6.52 14.42
C LEU A 87 12.29 6.02 14.71
N ARG A 88 13.06 6.71 15.56
CA ARG A 88 14.42 6.29 15.94
C ARG A 88 14.44 4.92 16.61
N GLU A 89 13.55 4.68 17.57
CA GLU A 89 13.48 3.42 18.28
C GLU A 89 13.16 2.25 17.35
N ARG A 90 12.18 2.44 16.46
CA ARG A 90 11.75 1.42 15.51
C ARG A 90 12.79 1.13 14.45
N LEU A 91 13.39 2.17 13.87
CA LEU A 91 14.49 2.03 12.91
C LEU A 91 15.69 1.33 13.55
N GLY A 92 16.05 1.69 14.79
CA GLY A 92 17.10 1.01 15.55
C GLY A 92 16.80 -0.47 15.80
N THR A 93 15.55 -0.84 16.08
CA THR A 93 15.11 -2.25 16.19
C THR A 93 15.34 -3.03 14.90
N LEU A 94 15.23 -2.36 13.75
CA LEU A 94 15.47 -2.92 12.43
C LEU A 94 16.94 -2.82 11.98
N GLY A 95 17.84 -2.27 12.82
CA GLY A 95 19.26 -2.10 12.52
C GLY A 95 19.61 -0.85 11.69
N TYR A 96 18.69 0.11 11.59
CA TYR A 96 18.90 1.39 10.92
C TYR A 96 19.20 2.47 11.96
N ASP A 97 20.49 2.67 12.23
CA ASP A 97 20.99 3.65 13.21
C ASP A 97 21.54 4.94 12.55
N GLY A 98 21.75 5.96 13.37
CA GLY A 98 22.45 7.19 12.98
C GLY A 98 21.54 8.40 12.82
N GLU A 99 21.81 9.22 11.81
CA GLU A 99 21.00 10.42 11.52
C GLU A 99 19.61 9.99 11.01
N LEU A 100 18.56 10.49 11.65
CA LEU A 100 17.19 9.98 11.47
C LEU A 100 16.71 10.07 10.01
N GLY A 101 17.01 11.16 9.30
CA GLY A 101 16.64 11.32 7.89
C GLY A 101 17.25 10.25 7.02
N LYS A 102 18.56 10.04 7.17
CA LYS A 102 19.28 8.99 6.45
C LYS A 102 18.76 7.59 6.80
N ALA A 103 18.62 7.27 8.08
CA ALA A 103 18.15 5.95 8.52
C ALA A 103 16.74 5.64 7.99
N PHE A 104 15.84 6.65 8.02
CA PHE A 104 14.49 6.52 7.50
C PHE A 104 14.46 6.30 5.98
N ASN A 105 15.24 7.08 5.22
CA ASN A 105 15.33 6.93 3.76
C ASN A 105 15.94 5.58 3.36
N ASP A 106 17.00 5.13 4.04
CA ASP A 106 17.66 3.86 3.77
C ASP A 106 16.70 2.67 4.02
N TRP A 107 15.93 2.72 5.11
CA TRP A 107 14.91 1.73 5.40
C TRP A 107 13.77 1.78 4.38
N ALA A 108 13.23 2.97 4.07
CA ALA A 108 12.14 3.12 3.11
C ALA A 108 12.52 2.56 1.74
N GLY A 109 13.74 2.82 1.25
CA GLY A 109 14.24 2.22 0.01
C GLY A 109 14.40 0.70 0.07
N THR A 110 14.79 0.15 1.22
CA THR A 110 14.83 -1.33 1.40
C THR A 110 13.42 -1.93 1.41
N ALA A 111 12.44 -1.18 1.93
CA ALA A 111 11.05 -1.59 2.01
C ALA A 111 10.25 -1.34 0.70
N ASN A 112 10.85 -0.74 -0.33
CA ASN A 112 10.19 -0.25 -1.56
C ASN A 112 9.10 0.80 -1.29
N LEU A 113 9.38 1.73 -0.38
CA LEU A 113 8.48 2.80 0.04
C LEU A 113 9.06 4.20 -0.22
N GLU A 114 10.20 4.30 -0.92
CA GLU A 114 10.91 5.56 -1.20
C GLU A 114 10.06 6.59 -1.95
N GLU A 115 9.16 6.14 -2.83
CA GLU A 115 8.24 7.01 -3.57
C GLU A 115 7.15 7.66 -2.68
N ARG A 116 7.06 7.24 -1.41
CA ARG A 116 6.15 7.81 -0.39
C ARG A 116 6.86 8.67 0.65
N VAL A 117 8.14 8.97 0.43
CA VAL A 117 8.94 9.76 1.36
C VAL A 117 9.28 11.10 0.73
N ASP A 118 8.93 12.17 1.44
CA ASP A 118 9.30 13.56 1.09
C ASP A 118 9.92 14.25 2.31
N GLY A 119 11.08 13.72 2.72
CA GLY A 119 11.77 14.16 3.92
C GLY A 119 11.11 13.66 5.22
N LEU A 120 11.29 14.43 6.30
CA LEU A 120 10.86 14.06 7.65
C LEU A 120 9.99 15.11 8.34
N GLU A 121 9.57 16.17 7.65
CA GLU A 121 8.64 17.14 8.26
C GLU A 121 7.25 16.52 8.44
N ARG A 122 6.85 15.69 7.48
CA ARG A 122 5.63 14.91 7.50
C ARG A 122 5.91 13.54 6.89
N ILE A 123 5.18 12.53 7.34
CA ILE A 123 5.31 11.17 6.83
C ILE A 123 3.96 10.64 6.36
N ASP A 124 3.99 9.88 5.27
CA ASP A 124 2.83 9.13 4.82
C ASP A 124 2.42 8.11 5.90
N PRO A 125 1.16 8.10 6.37
CA PRO A 125 0.68 7.13 7.35
C PRO A 125 0.86 5.66 6.91
N VAL A 126 0.90 5.38 5.60
CA VAL A 126 1.22 4.04 5.07
C VAL A 126 2.64 3.63 5.45
N VAL A 127 3.61 4.54 5.27
CA VAL A 127 5.02 4.32 5.60
C VAL A 127 5.19 4.14 7.11
N LEU A 128 4.51 4.97 7.92
CA LEU A 128 4.51 4.82 9.37
C LEU A 128 3.91 3.47 9.81
N GLY A 129 2.81 3.04 9.19
CA GLY A 129 2.17 1.75 9.45
C GLY A 129 3.10 0.59 9.14
N ALA A 130 3.76 0.61 7.98
CA ALA A 130 4.74 -0.40 7.59
C ALA A 130 5.92 -0.49 8.58
N LEU A 131 6.47 0.65 9.01
CA LEU A 131 7.54 0.68 10.02
C LEU A 131 7.08 0.06 11.34
N ARG A 132 5.88 0.42 11.81
CA ARG A 132 5.29 -0.13 13.04
C ARG A 132 5.07 -1.63 12.97
N GLN A 133 4.64 -2.13 11.81
CA GLN A 133 4.41 -3.56 11.61
C GLN A 133 5.72 -4.35 11.58
N GLN A 134 6.76 -3.84 10.92
CA GLN A 134 8.05 -4.54 10.78
C GLN A 134 8.87 -4.52 12.08
N SER A 135 8.71 -3.47 12.90
CA SER A 135 9.42 -3.30 14.18
C SER A 135 8.62 -3.77 15.41
N GLY A 136 7.42 -4.32 15.20
CA GLY A 136 6.51 -4.80 16.25
C GLY A 136 6.77 -6.22 16.71
#